data_AF-A0A7S3TGU6-F1
#
_entry.id   AF-A0A7S3TGU6-F1
#
_cell.length_a   1.000
_cell.length_b   1.000
_cell.length_c   1.000
_cell.angle_alpha   90.00
_cell.angle_beta   90.00
_cell.angle_gamma   90.00
#
_symmetry.space_group_name_H-M   'P 1'
#
loop_
_entity.id
_entity.type
_entity.pdbx_description
1 polymer ?
#
loop_
_entity_poly.entity_id
_entity_poly.type
_entity_poly.pdbx_seq_one_letter_code
_entity_poly.pdbx_strand_id
1 'polypeptide(L)'
;LVDVKKFPFGADPANRHKFITSGMWRYSRHPNYFGEILMWLSLTCSVASAGWRSTDARLLGRHQLAWLSPVFTMILLLGVSGMPMVETAGRKKWGGQPEYEHYMNHTSAIIPWSPASPLLQGDEPQEKKER
;
A
#
# COMPACT_ATOMS: atom_id res chain seq x y z
N LEU A 1 -9.06 -10.60 -3.44
CA LEU A 1 -9.03 -11.11 -2.04
C LEU A 1 -9.07 -9.98 -1.01
N VAL A 2 -8.21 -8.96 -1.13
CA VAL A 2 -8.19 -7.82 -0.19
C VAL A 2 -9.38 -6.87 -0.41
N ASP A 3 -9.74 -6.55 -1.66
CA ASP A 3 -10.92 -5.72 -1.94
C ASP A 3 -12.23 -6.38 -1.52
N VAL A 4 -12.32 -7.71 -1.64
CA VAL A 4 -13.48 -8.51 -1.20
C VAL A 4 -13.75 -8.34 0.30
N LYS A 5 -12.73 -8.04 1.12
CA LYS A 5 -12.91 -7.72 2.54
C LYS A 5 -13.14 -6.22 2.80
N LYS A 6 -12.70 -5.35 1.89
CA LYS A 6 -12.86 -3.89 2.00
C LYS A 6 -14.29 -3.45 1.67
N PHE A 7 -14.92 -4.05 0.67
CA PHE A 7 -16.30 -3.75 0.27
C PHE A 7 -17.33 -3.93 1.41
N PRO A 8 -17.39 -5.08 2.10
CA PRO A 8 -18.35 -5.26 3.21
C PRO A 8 -18.05 -4.34 4.40
N PHE A 9 -16.77 -4.06 4.69
CA PHE A 9 -16.42 -3.10 5.75
C PHE A 9 -16.93 -1.69 5.45
N GLY A 10 -16.77 -1.20 4.21
CA GLY A 10 -17.25 0.12 3.80
C GLY A 10 -18.76 0.21 3.59
N ALA A 11 -19.43 -0.92 3.34
CA ALA A 11 -20.88 -0.99 3.17
C ALA A 11 -21.64 -0.89 4.51
N ASP A 12 -21.01 -1.29 5.61
CA ASP A 12 -21.60 -1.22 6.95
C ASP A 12 -21.71 0.25 7.44
N PRO A 13 -22.94 0.73 7.75
CA PRO A 13 -23.16 2.06 8.32
C PRO A 13 -22.36 2.34 9.60
N ALA A 14 -22.08 1.32 10.42
CA ALA A 14 -21.33 1.46 11.67
C ALA A 14 -19.83 1.78 11.44
N ASN A 15 -19.33 1.59 10.22
CA ASN A 15 -17.93 1.80 9.84
C ASN A 15 -17.73 3.07 8.99
N ARG A 16 -18.77 3.87 8.75
CA ARG A 16 -18.73 5.10 7.92
C ARG A 16 -17.65 6.10 8.34
N HIS A 17 -17.29 6.11 9.62
CA HIS A 17 -16.26 6.99 10.19
C HIS A 17 -15.01 6.24 10.65
N LYS A 18 -14.91 4.93 10.39
CA LYS A 18 -13.78 4.10 10.81
C LYS A 18 -12.87 3.78 9.62
N PHE A 19 -11.59 3.59 9.90
CA PHE A 19 -10.62 3.09 8.94
C PHE A 19 -10.35 1.60 9.20
N ILE A 20 -10.01 0.87 8.14
CA ILE A 20 -9.75 -0.57 8.23
C ILE A 20 -8.30 -0.80 8.67
N THR A 21 -8.12 -1.51 9.78
CA THR A 21 -6.80 -1.91 10.31
C THR A 21 -6.67 -3.41 10.51
N SER A 22 -7.69 -4.18 10.11
CA SER A 22 -7.76 -5.62 10.31
C SER A 22 -7.32 -6.42 9.09
N GLY A 23 -6.92 -7.66 9.31
CA GLY A 23 -6.45 -8.56 8.25
C GLY A 23 -5.15 -8.08 7.61
N MET A 24 -5.14 -7.94 6.28
CA MET A 24 -3.93 -7.54 5.53
C MET A 24 -3.55 -6.07 5.76
N TRP A 25 -4.54 -5.21 6.05
CA TRP A 25 -4.31 -3.80 6.35
C TRP A 25 -3.55 -3.59 7.66
N ARG A 26 -3.49 -4.61 8.52
CA ARG A 26 -2.67 -4.58 9.74
C ARG A 26 -1.16 -4.61 9.44
N TYR A 27 -0.74 -5.27 8.36
CA TYR A 27 0.66 -5.50 8.02
C TYR A 27 1.20 -4.50 6.99
N SER A 28 0.31 -3.91 6.18
CA SER A 28 0.65 -2.92 5.16
C SER A 28 -0.53 -1.97 4.97
N ARG A 29 -0.25 -0.68 4.79
CA ARG A 29 -1.27 0.32 4.49
C ARG A 29 -1.83 0.18 3.09
N HIS A 30 -1.12 -0.51 2.19
CA HIS A 30 -1.42 -0.67 0.77
C HIS A 30 -1.17 -2.10 0.24
N PRO A 31 -1.68 -3.18 0.86
CA PRO A 31 -1.55 -4.57 0.40
C PRO A 31 -1.97 -4.80 -1.05
N ASN A 32 -2.95 -4.04 -1.57
CA ASN A 32 -3.32 -4.12 -2.99
C ASN A 32 -2.17 -3.72 -3.91
N TYR A 33 -1.48 -2.63 -3.58
CA TYR A 33 -0.34 -2.15 -4.36
C TYR A 33 0.87 -3.08 -4.25
N PHE A 34 1.05 -3.74 -3.10
CA PHE A 34 2.08 -4.76 -2.95
C PHE A 34 1.87 -5.94 -3.90
N GLY A 35 0.63 -6.44 -4.02
CA GLY A 35 0.30 -7.52 -4.96
C GLY A 35 0.57 -7.13 -6.41
N GLU A 36 0.20 -5.91 -6.80
CA GLU A 36 0.46 -5.36 -8.13
C GLU A 36 1.97 -5.28 -8.42
N ILE A 37 2.77 -4.75 -7.48
CA ILE A 37 4.23 -4.66 -7.61
C ILE A 37 4.86 -6.06 -7.74
N LEU A 38 4.44 -7.02 -6.91
CA LEU A 38 4.92 -8.40 -7.00
C LEU A 38 4.56 -9.05 -8.35
N MET A 39 3.35 -8.79 -8.87
CA MET A 39 2.93 -9.28 -10.17
C MET A 39 3.84 -8.75 -11.28
N TRP A 40 4.12 -7.44 -11.27
CA TRP A 40 5.01 -6.83 -12.25
C TRP A 40 6.44 -7.37 -12.11
N LEU A 41 6.98 -7.48 -10.89
CA LEU A 41 8.30 -8.06 -10.66
C LEU A 41 8.39 -9.50 -11.17
N SER A 42 7.37 -10.33 -10.89
CA SER A 42 7.32 -11.71 -11.37
C SER A 42 7.28 -11.76 -12.90
N LEU A 43 6.41 -10.97 -13.54
CA LEU A 43 6.30 -10.93 -14.99
C LEU A 43 7.61 -10.48 -15.64
N THR A 44 8.24 -9.43 -15.10
CA THR A 44 9.51 -8.93 -15.61
C THR A 44 10.63 -9.95 -15.43
N CYS A 45 10.68 -10.64 -14.28
CA CYS A 45 11.63 -11.73 -14.03
C CYS A 45 11.42 -12.91 -14.99
N SER A 46 10.17 -13.30 -15.27
CA SER A 46 9.85 -14.36 -16.24
C SER A 46 10.27 -13.98 -17.67
N VAL A 47 9.99 -12.74 -18.10
CA VAL A 47 10.40 -12.25 -19.43
C VAL A 47 11.92 -12.17 -19.54
N ALA A 48 12.61 -11.68 -18.50
CA ALA A 48 14.07 -11.63 -18.46
C ALA A 48 14.69 -13.03 -18.54
N SER A 49 14.12 -13.99 -17.80
CA SER A 49 14.57 -15.39 -17.79
C SER A 49 14.33 -16.09 -19.14
N ALA A 50 13.25 -15.76 -19.84
CA ALA A 50 12.96 -16.29 -21.17
C ALA A 50 13.88 -15.68 -22.25
N GLY A 51 14.15 -14.37 -22.17
CA GLY A 51 15.09 -13.68 -23.06
C GLY A 51 16.54 -14.17 -22.90
N TRP A 52 16.96 -14.48 -21.66
CA TRP A 52 18.28 -15.05 -21.37
C TRP A 52 18.55 -16.40 -22.07
N ARG A 53 17.49 -17.19 -22.35
CA ARG A 53 17.62 -18.46 -23.08
C ARG A 53 17.64 -18.30 -24.60
N SER A 54 17.43 -17.09 -25.12
CA SER A 54 17.43 -16.81 -26.55
C SER A 54 18.83 -16.35 -26.99
N THR A 55 19.52 -17.15 -27.79
CA THR A 55 20.89 -16.91 -28.28
C THR A 55 20.98 -15.85 -29.39
N ASP A 56 19.87 -15.18 -29.71
CA ASP A 56 19.81 -14.19 -30.79
C ASP A 56 20.13 -12.78 -30.27
N ALA A 57 21.37 -12.33 -30.53
CA ALA A 57 21.89 -11.03 -30.10
C ALA A 57 21.06 -9.82 -30.55
N ARG A 58 20.20 -9.97 -31.57
CA ARG A 58 19.30 -8.90 -32.04
C ARG A 58 18.09 -8.65 -31.12
N LEU A 59 17.73 -9.62 -30.27
CA LEU A 59 16.66 -9.48 -29.27
C LEU A 59 17.16 -8.83 -27.97
N LEU A 60 18.44 -9.01 -27.62
CA LEU A 60 19.06 -8.44 -26.41
C LEU A 60 18.91 -6.91 -26.29
N GLY A 61 19.02 -6.16 -27.40
CA GLY A 61 18.85 -4.71 -27.39
C GLY A 61 17.41 -4.21 -27.16
N ARG A 62 16.40 -5.04 -27.44
CA ARG A 62 14.97 -4.68 -27.28
C ARG A 62 14.39 -5.05 -25.91
N HIS A 63 15.06 -5.93 -25.16
CA HIS A 63 14.59 -6.34 -23.84
C HIS A 63 14.62 -5.21 -22.81
N GLN A 64 15.52 -4.23 -22.95
CA GLN A 64 15.61 -3.08 -22.05
C GLN A 64 14.36 -2.19 -22.10
N LEU A 65 13.74 -2.04 -23.28
CA LEU A 65 12.47 -1.32 -23.42
C LEU A 65 11.31 -2.03 -22.69
N ALA A 66 11.37 -3.36 -22.55
CA ALA A 66 10.33 -4.12 -21.85
C ALA A 66 10.31 -3.84 -20.34
N TRP A 67 11.43 -3.37 -19.76
CA TRP A 67 11.49 -2.94 -18.36
C TRP A 67 10.88 -1.55 -18.13
N LEU A 68 10.78 -0.70 -19.17
CA LEU A 68 10.21 0.65 -19.02
C LEU A 68 8.74 0.62 -18.61
N SER A 69 7.95 -0.32 -19.15
CA SER A 69 6.52 -0.46 -18.81
C SER A 69 6.26 -0.79 -17.33
N PRO A 70 6.82 -1.86 -16.74
CA PRO A 70 6.62 -2.18 -15.33
C PRO A 70 7.20 -1.13 -14.38
N VAL A 71 8.35 -0.54 -14.72
CA VAL A 71 8.95 0.55 -13.91
C VAL A 71 8.06 1.79 -13.94
N PHE A 72 7.54 2.17 -15.11
CA PHE A 72 6.60 3.28 -15.25
C PHE A 72 5.31 3.04 -14.45
N THR A 73 4.73 1.84 -14.53
CA THR A 73 3.55 1.46 -13.73
C THR A 73 3.86 1.55 -12.23
N MET A 74 5.01 1.06 -11.77
CA MET A 74 5.43 1.21 -10.37
C MET A 74 5.55 2.68 -9.97
N ILE A 75 6.15 3.54 -10.79
CA ILE A 75 6.26 4.98 -10.52
C ILE A 75 4.87 5.63 -10.40
N LEU A 76 3.92 5.29 -11.27
CA LEU A 76 2.55 5.83 -11.19
C LEU A 76 1.83 5.42 -9.91
N LEU A 77 1.97 4.14 -9.53
CA LEU A 77 1.35 3.59 -8.33
C LEU A 77 1.95 4.18 -7.04
N LEU A 78 3.27 4.38 -7.01
CA LEU A 78 4.00 4.85 -5.84
C LEU A 78 4.00 6.38 -5.70
N GLY A 79 4.18 7.09 -6.82
CA GLY A 79 4.62 8.48 -6.78
C GLY A 79 3.56 9.53 -7.05
N VAL A 80 2.50 9.23 -7.81
CA VAL A 80 1.63 10.29 -8.35
C VAL A 80 0.15 10.06 -8.05
N SER A 81 -0.45 8.98 -8.57
CA SER A 81 -1.91 8.81 -8.52
C SER A 81 -2.39 7.68 -7.61
N GLY A 82 -1.50 6.78 -7.21
CA GLY A 82 -1.87 5.66 -6.35
C GLY A 82 -1.86 6.04 -4.88
N MET A 83 -0.76 5.70 -4.20
CA MET A 83 -0.63 5.81 -2.76
C MET A 83 -0.88 7.23 -2.20
N PRO A 84 -0.23 8.30 -2.72
CA PRO A 84 -0.30 9.61 -2.08
C PRO A 84 -1.70 10.21 -2.10
N MET A 85 -2.47 9.96 -3.16
CA MET A 85 -3.85 10.42 -3.27
C MET A 85 -4.76 9.74 -2.24
N VAL A 86 -4.62 8.42 -2.06
CA VAL A 86 -5.42 7.66 -1.10
C VAL A 86 -5.06 8.06 0.34
N GLU A 87 -3.77 8.24 0.64
CA GLU A 87 -3.33 8.70 1.96
C GLU A 87 -3.77 10.13 2.27
N THR A 88 -3.73 11.03 1.28
CA THR A 88 -4.23 12.41 1.44
C THR A 88 -5.74 12.43 1.69
N ALA A 89 -6.51 11.62 0.95
CA ALA A 89 -7.95 11.49 1.17
C ALA A 89 -8.26 10.89 2.55
N GLY A 90 -7.46 9.93 3.02
CA GLY A 90 -7.55 9.37 4.36
C GLY A 90 -7.24 10.41 5.44
N ARG A 91 -6.14 11.15 5.31
CA ARG A 91 -5.77 12.23 6.22
C ARG A 91 -6.82 13.35 6.25
N LYS A 92 -7.51 13.63 5.16
CA LYS A 92 -8.64 14.58 5.17
C LYS A 92 -9.84 14.08 5.97
N LYS A 93 -10.06 12.76 6.03
CA LYS A 93 -11.21 12.15 6.73
C LYS A 93 -10.94 11.84 8.20
N TRP A 94 -9.73 11.37 8.51
CA TRP A 94 -9.35 10.83 9.82
C TRP A 94 -8.12 11.51 10.43
N GLY A 95 -7.55 12.52 9.75
CA GLY A 95 -6.44 13.29 10.30
C GLY A 95 -6.82 13.98 11.61
N GLY A 96 -5.89 14.01 12.56
CA GLY A 96 -6.14 14.48 13.92
C GLY A 96 -6.71 13.42 14.87
N GLN A 97 -7.07 12.22 14.40
CA GLN A 97 -7.38 11.10 15.28
C GLN A 97 -6.07 10.40 15.70
N PRO A 98 -5.79 10.27 17.02
CA PRO A 98 -4.54 9.67 17.49
C PRO A 98 -4.37 8.23 17.00
N GLU A 99 -5.46 7.46 16.85
CA GLU A 99 -5.43 6.10 16.32
C GLU A 99 -5.03 6.04 14.85
N TYR A 100 -5.52 6.99 14.05
CA TYR A 100 -5.19 7.05 12.63
C TYR A 100 -3.73 7.48 12.43
N GLU A 101 -3.25 8.46 13.19
CA GLU A 101 -1.85 8.91 13.11
C GLU A 101 -0.89 7.83 13.60
N HIS A 102 -1.22 7.15 14.70
CA HIS A 102 -0.45 6.01 15.18
C HIS A 102 -0.38 4.91 14.11
N TYR A 103 -1.51 4.54 13.51
CA TYR A 103 -1.55 3.55 12.44
C TYR A 103 -0.70 3.96 11.24
N MET A 104 -0.78 5.22 10.81
CA MET A 104 0.03 5.75 9.72
C MET A 104 1.53 5.70 10.05
N ASN A 105 1.95 6.04 11.27
CA ASN A 105 3.36 6.10 11.64
C ASN A 105 3.99 4.72 11.88
N HIS A 106 3.21 3.73 12.31
CA HIS A 106 3.73 2.42 12.72
C HIS A 106 3.40 1.28 11.75
N THR A 107 2.63 1.54 10.69
CA THR A 107 2.30 0.53 9.68
C THR A 107 3.06 0.84 8.39
N SER A 108 3.76 -0.17 7.88
CA SER A 108 4.49 -0.07 6.60
C SER A 108 3.58 0.33 5.46
N ALA A 109 4.07 1.18 4.55
CA ALA A 109 3.26 1.67 3.44
C ALA A 109 2.86 0.52 2.50
N ILE A 110 3.80 -0.32 2.05
CA ILE A 110 3.58 -1.32 0.99
C ILE A 110 4.05 -2.70 1.40
N ILE A 111 5.31 -2.84 1.79
CA ILE A 111 5.89 -4.14 2.10
C ILE A 111 5.23 -4.65 3.40
N PRO A 112 4.59 -5.83 3.41
CA PRO A 112 4.02 -6.40 4.61
C PRO A 112 5.12 -6.57 5.66
N TRP A 113 4.98 -5.87 6.78
CA TRP A 113 5.95 -5.92 7.88
C TRP A 113 5.24 -6.15 9.22
N SER A 114 6.01 -6.17 10.31
CA SER A 114 5.47 -6.23 11.66
C SER A 114 4.40 -5.16 11.87
N PRO A 115 3.22 -5.55 12.37
CA PRO A 115 2.09 -4.65 12.46
C PRO A 115 2.27 -3.64 13.58
N ALA A 116 1.62 -2.48 13.44
CA ALA A 116 1.59 -1.47 14.49
C ALA A 116 1.09 -2.09 15.81
N SER A 117 1.79 -1.78 16.90
CA SER A 117 1.33 -2.12 18.26
C SER A 117 -0.03 -1.48 18.51
N PRO A 118 -0.93 -2.12 19.29
CA PRO A 118 -2.14 -1.45 19.72
C PRO A 118 -1.77 -0.19 20.51
N LEU A 119 -2.43 0.95 20.25
CA LEU A 119 -2.38 2.08 21.17
C LEU A 119 -2.88 1.60 22.53
N LEU A 120 -2.00 1.61 23.53
CA LEU A 120 -2.41 1.42 24.90
C LEU A 120 -3.27 2.63 25.29
N GLN A 121 -4.42 2.41 25.93
CA GLN A 121 -5.40 3.44 26.32
C GLN A 121 -4.87 4.53 27.29
N GLY A 122 -3.55 4.62 27.50
CA GLY A 122 -2.89 5.58 28.40
C GLY A 122 -2.22 6.77 27.72
N ASP A 123 -2.09 6.80 26.39
CA ASP A 123 -1.44 7.88 25.63
C ASP A 123 -2.44 8.86 24.98
N GLU A 124 -3.65 8.98 25.53
CA GLU A 124 -4.53 10.11 25.23
C GLU A 124 -3.80 11.39 25.66
N PRO A 125 -3.56 12.38 24.77
CA PRO A 125 -3.07 13.68 25.19
C PRO A 125 -4.11 14.25 26.14
N GLN A 126 -3.78 14.33 27.43
CA GLN A 126 -4.61 14.93 28.45
C GLN A 126 -5.14 16.26 27.90
N GLU A 127 -6.45 16.27 27.59
CA GLU A 127 -7.19 17.48 27.30
C GLU A 127 -6.79 18.48 28.37
N LYS A 128 -6.18 19.59 27.94
CA LYS A 128 -5.64 20.64 28.79
C LYS A 128 -6.80 21.31 29.52
N LYS A 129 -7.30 20.63 30.55
CA LYS A 129 -8.38 21.04 31.42
C LYS A 129 -7.76 21.87 32.53
N GLU A 130 -7.22 23.03 32.18
CA GLU A 130 -6.81 24.03 33.17
C GLU A 130 -7.12 25.46 32.72
N ARG A 131 -8.12 25.99 33.43
CA ARG A 131 -8.42 27.39 33.79
C ARG A 131 -9.15 28.26 32.78
#